data_AF-A0A9W6QXJ2-F1
#
_entry.id   AF-A0A9W6QXJ2-F1
#
_cell.length_a   1.000
_cell.length_b   1.000
_cell.length_c   1.000
_cell.angle_alpha   90.00
_cell.angle_beta   90.00
_cell.angle_gamma   90.00
#
_symmetry.space_group_name_H-M   'P 1'
#
loop_
_entity.id
_entity.type
_entity.pdbx_description
1 polymer ?
#
loop_
_entity_poly.entity_id
_entity_poly.type
_entity_poly.pdbx_seq_one_letter_code
_entity_poly.pdbx_strand_id
1 'polypeptide(L)'
;MGLDYLVPFTSRFESQPVDCSASDWLDLDTSVMVGVDDEVREFFGDGFEIRDRDEAGRVSIGYVYLTVKFASTLHPRYASLSFTAATTGMSLLFERSASVRAVFTGLTAASGGVCCLLDTESATFQVCWLNGQTIRETVPGPRFAGFRDLAATWPDQNL
;
A
#
# COMPACT_ATOMS: atom_id res chain seq x y z
N MET A 1 2.00 26.80 -16.61
CA MET A 1 1.92 26.70 -15.14
C MET A 1 1.91 25.23 -14.80
N GLY A 2 3.06 24.67 -14.42
CA GLY A 2 3.14 23.30 -13.91
C GLY A 2 2.62 23.31 -12.47
N LEU A 3 1.74 22.39 -12.14
CA LEU A 3 1.43 22.09 -10.75
C LEU A 3 2.64 21.35 -10.18
N ASP A 4 3.55 22.06 -9.54
CA ASP A 4 4.58 21.46 -8.70
C ASP A 4 3.87 20.91 -7.46
N TYR A 5 3.47 19.64 -7.53
CA TYR A 5 2.92 18.94 -6.38
C TYR A 5 4.07 18.67 -5.40
N LEU A 6 4.16 19.49 -4.34
CA LEU A 6 4.99 19.20 -3.18
C LEU A 6 4.31 18.07 -2.39
N VAL A 7 4.53 16.83 -2.81
CA VAL A 7 4.02 15.67 -2.08
C VAL A 7 4.88 15.52 -0.82
N PRO A 8 4.31 15.33 0.38
CA PRO A 8 5.06 15.27 1.63
C PRO A 8 5.76 13.91 1.81
N PHE A 9 6.39 13.41 0.76
CA PHE A 9 7.16 12.18 0.79
C PHE A 9 8.63 12.55 0.69
N THR A 10 9.42 11.98 1.60
CA THR A 10 10.88 12.01 1.43
C THR A 10 11.27 10.84 0.55
N SER A 11 12.35 10.94 -0.20
CA SER A 11 12.98 9.80 -0.87
C SER A 11 14.41 9.72 -0.39
N ARG A 12 14.81 8.57 0.16
CA ARG A 12 16.12 8.39 0.77
C ARG A 12 16.42 9.47 1.83
N PHE A 13 15.39 9.83 2.61
CA PHE A 13 15.44 10.87 3.64
C PHE A 13 15.65 12.31 3.13
N GLU A 14 15.45 12.56 1.83
CA GLU A 14 15.49 13.90 1.24
C GLU A 14 14.08 14.37 0.82
N SER A 15 13.75 15.65 1.01
CA SER A 15 12.44 16.24 0.65
C SER A 15 12.43 16.93 -0.72
N GLN A 16 13.46 16.74 -1.54
CA GLN A 16 13.55 17.35 -2.87
C GLN A 16 12.65 16.62 -3.88
N PRO A 17 12.16 17.29 -4.94
CA PRO A 17 11.45 16.62 -6.02
C PRO A 17 12.26 15.47 -6.60
N VAL A 18 11.62 14.31 -6.78
CA VAL A 18 12.27 13.12 -7.35
C VAL A 18 12.03 13.08 -8.86
N ASP A 19 13.11 13.15 -9.64
CA ASP A 19 13.03 12.94 -11.09
C ASP A 19 12.85 11.45 -11.39
N CYS A 20 11.67 11.10 -11.90
CA CYS A 20 11.31 9.73 -12.26
C CYS A 20 11.37 9.48 -13.77
N SER A 21 11.78 10.46 -14.58
CA SER A 21 11.63 10.42 -16.04
C SER A 21 12.48 9.37 -16.75
N ALA A 22 13.58 8.95 -16.12
CA ALA A 22 14.53 7.97 -16.66
C ALA A 22 14.62 6.67 -15.83
N SER A 23 13.78 6.52 -14.81
CA SER A 23 13.86 5.39 -13.87
C SER A 23 12.68 4.44 -14.06
N ASP A 24 12.95 3.13 -14.07
CA ASP A 24 11.91 2.10 -14.13
C ASP A 24 11.17 1.92 -12.79
N TRP A 25 11.65 2.58 -11.74
CA TRP A 25 11.13 2.51 -10.38
C TRP A 25 11.38 3.78 -9.55
N LEU A 26 10.66 3.92 -8.44
CA LEU A 26 10.72 5.05 -7.51
C LEU A 26 10.59 4.52 -6.08
N ASP A 27 11.51 4.92 -5.19
CA ASP A 27 11.41 4.64 -3.76
C ASP A 27 11.01 5.91 -2.99
N LEU A 28 10.06 5.77 -2.08
CA LEU A 28 9.53 6.83 -1.23
C LEU A 28 9.54 6.37 0.23
N ASP A 29 9.96 7.25 1.12
CA ASP A 29 9.74 7.16 2.55
C ASP A 29 8.53 8.03 2.87
N THR A 30 7.44 7.37 3.26
CA THR A 30 6.12 8.00 3.40
C THR A 30 5.49 7.64 4.74
N SER A 31 4.33 8.23 5.03
CA SER A 31 3.43 7.78 6.06
C SER A 31 1.99 7.82 5.56
N VAL A 32 1.16 6.91 6.08
CA VAL A 32 -0.27 6.83 5.75
C VAL A 32 -1.12 7.17 6.96
N MET A 33 -2.16 7.96 6.73
CA MET A 33 -3.15 8.33 7.74
C MET A 33 -4.26 7.28 7.76
N VAL A 34 -4.51 6.66 8.92
CA VAL A 34 -5.50 5.59 9.07
C VAL A 34 -6.53 5.91 10.15
N GLY A 35 -7.73 5.37 10.01
CA GLY A 35 -8.73 5.40 11.09
C GLY A 35 -8.26 4.59 12.31
N VAL A 36 -8.81 4.92 13.49
CA VAL A 36 -8.43 4.28 14.76
C VAL A 36 -9.37 3.11 15.07
N ASP A 37 -8.94 1.89 14.76
CA ASP A 37 -9.53 0.64 15.24
C ASP A 37 -8.76 0.07 16.45
N ASP A 38 -9.17 -1.12 16.93
CA ASP A 38 -8.59 -1.72 18.14
C ASP A 38 -7.12 -2.11 17.94
N GLU A 39 -6.77 -2.60 16.75
CA GLU A 39 -5.40 -2.93 16.38
C GLU A 39 -4.51 -1.69 16.34
N VAL A 40 -5.02 -0.57 15.79
CA VAL A 40 -4.31 0.71 15.81
C VAL A 40 -4.14 1.22 17.24
N ARG A 41 -5.15 1.08 18.11
CA ARG A 41 -5.03 1.45 19.54
C ARG A 41 -3.97 0.61 20.26
N GLU A 42 -3.99 -0.70 20.06
CA GLU A 42 -3.03 -1.62 20.66
C GLU A 42 -1.60 -1.30 20.20
N PHE A 43 -1.41 -1.02 18.91
CA PHE A 43 -0.10 -0.69 18.35
C PHE A 43 0.55 0.53 19.04
N PHE A 44 -0.24 1.54 19.40
CA PHE A 44 0.27 2.72 20.09
C PHE A 44 0.29 2.58 21.64
N GLY A 45 -0.50 1.67 22.21
CA GLY A 45 -0.56 1.39 23.64
C GLY A 45 -1.18 2.51 24.50
N ASP A 46 -1.06 2.36 25.83
CA ASP A 46 -1.72 3.24 26.84
C ASP A 46 -1.17 4.67 26.88
N GLY A 47 -0.04 4.94 26.22
CA GLY A 47 0.58 6.26 26.11
C GLY A 47 0.08 7.09 24.93
N PHE A 48 -0.98 6.66 24.24
CA PHE A 48 -1.52 7.34 23.07
C PHE A 48 -2.13 8.70 23.43
N GLU A 49 -1.28 9.72 23.59
CA GLU A 49 -1.74 11.10 23.51
C GLU A 49 -2.19 11.36 22.07
N ILE A 50 -3.50 11.52 21.92
CA ILE A 50 -4.26 11.82 20.71
C ILE A 50 -3.91 13.22 20.17
N ARG A 51 -2.63 13.56 20.04
CA ARG A 51 -2.19 14.92 19.63
C ARG A 51 -1.89 15.02 18.14
N ASP A 52 -1.62 13.89 17.50
CA ASP A 52 -1.28 13.81 16.07
C ASP A 52 -2.44 13.28 15.21
N ARG A 53 -3.69 13.51 15.65
CA ARG A 53 -4.87 13.24 14.83
C ARG A 53 -5.13 14.39 13.88
N ASP A 54 -5.51 14.04 12.66
CA ASP A 54 -6.08 15.05 11.76
C ASP A 54 -7.54 15.39 12.12
N GLU A 55 -8.14 16.31 11.38
CA GLU A 55 -9.52 16.76 11.57
C GLU A 55 -10.55 15.62 11.44
N ALA A 56 -10.21 14.54 10.74
CA ALA A 56 -11.03 13.35 10.58
C ALA A 56 -10.77 12.30 11.67
N GLY A 57 -9.91 12.59 12.65
CA GLY A 57 -9.54 11.67 13.71
C GLY A 57 -8.60 10.54 13.28
N ARG A 58 -7.96 10.64 12.11
CA ARG A 58 -7.01 9.66 11.60
C ARG A 58 -5.62 9.89 12.18
N VAL A 59 -4.82 8.84 12.25
CA VAL A 59 -3.48 8.84 12.85
C VAL A 59 -2.44 8.39 11.83
N SER A 60 -1.25 8.95 11.89
CA SER A 60 -0.09 8.46 11.13
C SER A 60 0.45 7.21 11.81
N ILE A 61 0.61 6.11 11.07
CA ILE A 61 1.15 4.84 11.59
C ILE A 61 2.68 4.77 11.56
N GLY A 62 3.36 5.90 11.39
CA GLY A 62 4.81 5.96 11.24
C GLY A 62 5.31 5.74 9.80
N TYR A 63 6.60 5.45 9.66
CA TYR A 63 7.28 5.35 8.37
C TYR A 63 6.92 4.08 7.59
N VAL A 64 6.57 4.27 6.34
CA VAL A 64 6.30 3.22 5.35
C VAL A 64 7.23 3.45 4.17
N TYR A 65 7.96 2.42 3.77
CA TYR A 65 8.77 2.47 2.56
C TYR A 65 7.90 2.01 1.39
N LEU A 66 7.71 2.86 0.40
CA LEU A 66 6.97 2.56 -0.81
C LEU A 66 7.92 2.47 -1.99
N THR A 67 8.00 1.28 -2.59
CA THR A 67 8.65 1.08 -3.89
C THR A 67 7.58 1.01 -4.97
N VAL A 68 7.64 1.92 -5.95
CA VAL A 68 6.83 1.90 -7.16
C VAL A 68 7.70 1.38 -8.31
N LYS A 69 7.25 0.35 -9.02
CA LYS A 69 7.85 -0.11 -10.29
C LYS A 69 6.89 0.22 -11.41
N PHE A 70 7.31 0.99 -12.41
CA PHE A 70 6.42 1.47 -13.47
C PHE A 70 6.05 0.37 -14.49
N ALA A 71 6.87 -0.68 -14.57
CA ALA A 71 6.55 -1.90 -15.30
C ALA A 71 6.67 -3.13 -14.37
N SER A 72 5.55 -3.82 -14.16
CA SER A 72 5.54 -5.08 -13.42
C SER A 72 6.10 -6.22 -14.27
N THR A 73 6.90 -7.09 -13.64
CA THR A 73 7.38 -8.33 -14.27
C THR A 73 6.27 -9.34 -14.55
N LEU A 74 5.13 -9.23 -13.85
CA LEU A 74 3.97 -10.09 -14.06
C LEU A 74 3.11 -9.61 -15.22
N HIS A 75 3.02 -8.30 -15.42
CA HIS A 75 2.28 -7.71 -16.53
C HIS A 75 2.87 -6.35 -16.90
N PRO A 76 3.45 -6.19 -18.12
CA PRO A 76 4.30 -5.05 -18.47
C PRO A 76 3.56 -3.70 -18.50
N ARG A 77 2.22 -3.70 -18.55
CA ARG A 77 1.40 -2.48 -18.63
C ARG A 77 0.89 -1.96 -17.27
N TYR A 78 1.16 -2.69 -16.18
CA TYR A 78 0.73 -2.28 -14.85
C TYR A 78 1.94 -1.94 -13.99
N ALA A 79 1.84 -0.83 -13.26
CA ALA A 79 2.78 -0.51 -12.21
C ALA A 79 2.57 -1.43 -10.98
N SER A 80 3.63 -1.71 -10.25
CA SER A 80 3.61 -2.42 -8.97
C SER A 80 3.97 -1.45 -7.86
N LEU A 81 3.14 -1.39 -6.81
CA LEU A 81 3.43 -0.65 -5.60
C LEU A 81 3.67 -1.65 -4.48
N SER A 82 4.79 -1.54 -3.78
CA SER A 82 5.18 -2.38 -2.66
C SER A 82 5.35 -1.52 -1.42
N PHE A 83 4.52 -1.75 -0.41
CA PHE A 83 4.59 -1.05 0.87
C PHE A 83 5.28 -1.95 1.89
N THR A 84 6.40 -1.48 2.43
CA THR A 84 7.19 -2.20 3.42
C THR A 84 7.10 -1.49 4.77
N ALA A 85 6.68 -2.24 5.78
CA ALA A 85 6.65 -1.77 7.16
C ALA A 85 8.07 -1.53 7.69
N ALA A 86 8.28 -0.45 8.45
CA ALA A 86 9.59 -0.15 9.04
C ALA A 86 9.92 -1.02 10.27
N THR A 87 8.92 -1.67 10.87
CA THR A 87 9.09 -2.49 12.07
C THR A 87 8.16 -3.70 12.05
N THR A 88 8.51 -4.77 12.80
CA THR A 88 7.65 -5.94 12.98
C THR A 88 6.27 -5.58 13.55
N GLY A 89 6.19 -4.60 14.45
CA GLY A 89 4.91 -4.12 14.97
C GLY A 89 4.01 -3.52 13.88
N MET A 90 4.60 -2.76 12.96
CA MET A 90 3.88 -2.21 11.81
C MET A 90 3.46 -3.28 10.81
N SER A 91 4.28 -4.31 10.59
CA SER A 91 3.87 -5.45 9.75
C SER A 91 2.62 -6.13 10.30
N LEU A 92 2.60 -6.42 11.62
CA LEU A 92 1.44 -7.00 12.28
C LEU A 92 0.23 -6.06 12.19
N LEU A 93 0.44 -4.75 12.28
CA LEU A 93 -0.61 -3.76 12.12
C LEU A 93 -1.21 -3.79 10.69
N PHE A 94 -0.38 -3.89 9.65
CA PHE A 94 -0.83 -3.98 8.26
C PHE A 94 -1.71 -5.21 8.02
N GLU A 95 -1.34 -6.34 8.64
CA GLU A 95 -2.06 -7.59 8.53
C GLU A 95 -3.43 -7.52 9.23
N ARG A 96 -3.47 -7.00 10.46
CA ARG A 96 -4.62 -7.13 11.36
C ARG A 96 -5.63 -6.00 11.24
N SER A 97 -5.19 -4.75 11.05
CA SER A 97 -6.08 -3.58 11.08
C SER A 97 -6.98 -3.51 9.84
N ALA A 98 -8.29 -3.48 10.08
CA ALA A 98 -9.27 -3.25 9.02
C ALA A 98 -9.17 -1.81 8.47
N SER A 99 -8.81 -0.84 9.30
CA SER A 99 -8.63 0.56 8.91
C SER A 99 -7.43 0.75 7.99
N VAL A 100 -6.30 0.09 8.28
CA VAL A 100 -5.12 0.08 7.39
C VAL A 100 -5.47 -0.54 6.04
N ARG A 101 -6.15 -1.69 6.04
CA ARG A 101 -6.59 -2.36 4.82
C ARG A 101 -7.56 -1.50 4.00
N ALA A 102 -8.46 -0.78 4.65
CA ALA A 102 -9.37 0.15 3.99
C ALA A 102 -8.60 1.28 3.28
N VAL A 103 -7.54 1.80 3.89
CA VAL A 103 -6.67 2.81 3.27
C VAL A 103 -5.95 2.22 2.05
N PHE A 104 -5.32 1.05 2.15
CA PHE A 104 -4.59 0.46 1.02
C PHE A 104 -5.50 0.07 -0.15
N THR A 105 -6.66 -0.53 0.14
CA THR A 105 -7.66 -0.85 -0.89
C THR A 105 -8.28 0.42 -1.49
N GLY A 106 -8.54 1.45 -0.68
CA GLY A 106 -8.99 2.76 -1.14
C GLY A 106 -7.99 3.47 -2.04
N LEU A 107 -6.69 3.46 -1.69
CA LEU A 107 -5.62 3.99 -2.53
C LEU A 107 -5.51 3.22 -3.85
N THR A 108 -5.63 1.90 -3.80
CA THR A 108 -5.65 1.05 -5.00
C THR A 108 -6.82 1.42 -5.90
N ALA A 109 -8.03 1.54 -5.35
CA ALA A 109 -9.22 1.93 -6.10
C ALA A 109 -9.09 3.34 -6.71
N ALA A 110 -8.64 4.32 -5.93
CA ALA A 110 -8.51 5.71 -6.35
C ALA A 110 -7.45 5.94 -7.45
N SER A 111 -6.42 5.09 -7.47
CA SER A 111 -5.36 5.11 -8.49
C SER A 111 -5.68 4.30 -9.75
N GLY A 112 -6.86 3.65 -9.82
CA GLY A 112 -7.21 2.74 -10.91
C GLY A 112 -6.46 1.39 -10.86
N GLY A 113 -5.89 1.05 -9.71
CA GLY A 113 -5.20 -0.21 -9.48
C GLY A 113 -6.11 -1.43 -9.59
N VAL A 114 -5.58 -2.47 -10.24
CA VAL A 114 -6.34 -3.72 -10.52
C VAL A 114 -6.23 -4.75 -9.40
N CYS A 115 -5.23 -4.65 -8.52
CA CYS A 115 -4.99 -5.61 -7.44
C CYS A 115 -4.34 -4.94 -6.22
N CYS A 116 -4.79 -5.30 -5.01
CA CYS A 116 -4.15 -4.93 -3.74
C CYS A 116 -3.80 -6.21 -2.98
N LEU A 117 -2.51 -6.36 -2.67
CA LEU A 117 -1.96 -7.47 -1.89
C LEU A 117 -1.43 -6.94 -0.56
N LEU A 118 -1.73 -7.63 0.52
CA LEU A 118 -1.08 -7.43 1.81
C LEU A 118 -0.13 -8.59 2.06
N ASP A 119 1.10 -8.25 2.43
CA ASP A 119 2.01 -9.22 3.02
C ASP A 119 1.39 -9.74 4.32
N THR A 120 1.43 -11.05 4.50
CA THR A 120 1.06 -11.71 5.75
C THR A 120 2.33 -12.41 6.16
N GLU A 121 2.96 -12.02 7.28
CA GLU A 121 4.31 -12.40 7.79
C GLU A 121 4.64 -13.92 7.74
N SER A 122 4.57 -14.49 6.55
CA SER A 122 4.36 -15.89 6.19
C SER A 122 4.69 -16.02 4.70
N ALA A 123 4.59 -17.23 4.16
CA ALA A 123 4.84 -17.46 2.73
C ALA A 123 3.64 -17.10 1.83
N THR A 124 2.61 -16.40 2.34
CA THR A 124 1.40 -16.06 1.59
C THR A 124 1.09 -14.57 1.62
N PHE A 125 0.32 -14.10 0.65
CA PHE A 125 -0.19 -12.74 0.57
C PHE A 125 -1.71 -12.77 0.59
N GLN A 126 -2.32 -11.79 1.27
CA GLN A 126 -3.76 -11.61 1.24
C GLN A 126 -4.16 -10.72 0.06
N VAL A 127 -5.05 -11.22 -0.80
CA VAL A 127 -5.66 -10.41 -1.86
C VAL A 127 -6.88 -9.68 -1.28
N CYS A 128 -6.79 -8.36 -1.20
CA CYS A 128 -7.81 -7.51 -0.57
C CYS A 128 -8.66 -6.74 -1.60
N TRP A 129 -8.16 -6.59 -2.82
CA TRP A 129 -8.86 -5.93 -3.92
C TRP A 129 -8.47 -6.62 -5.23
N LEU A 130 -9.44 -6.84 -6.11
CA LEU A 130 -9.23 -7.35 -7.45
C LEU A 130 -10.29 -6.81 -8.41
N ASN A 131 -9.86 -6.20 -9.51
CA ASN A 131 -10.73 -5.76 -10.62
C ASN A 131 -11.98 -4.97 -10.18
N GLY A 132 -11.81 -4.03 -9.25
CA GLY A 132 -12.92 -3.20 -8.76
C GLY A 132 -13.71 -3.79 -7.60
N GLN A 133 -13.32 -4.96 -7.07
CA GLN A 133 -14.02 -5.63 -5.98
C GLN A 133 -13.12 -5.87 -4.77
N THR A 134 -13.64 -5.58 -3.58
CA THR A 134 -13.03 -6.04 -2.33
C THR A 134 -13.22 -7.55 -2.21
N ILE A 135 -12.12 -8.29 -2.04
CA ILE A 135 -12.14 -9.75 -1.89
C ILE A 135 -11.29 -10.17 -0.68
N ARG A 136 -11.38 -11.44 -0.30
CA ARG A 136 -10.58 -12.02 0.79
C ARG A 136 -10.07 -13.39 0.38
N GLU A 137 -9.05 -13.39 -0.46
CA GLU A 137 -8.38 -14.58 -0.97
C GLU A 137 -6.90 -14.57 -0.56
N THR A 138 -6.18 -15.66 -0.79
CA THR A 138 -4.71 -15.69 -0.62
C THR A 138 -4.01 -16.08 -1.92
N VAL A 139 -2.76 -15.65 -2.04
CA VAL A 139 -1.84 -16.10 -3.09
C VAL A 139 -0.47 -16.41 -2.46
N PRO A 140 0.06 -17.64 -2.62
CA PRO A 140 -0.63 -18.81 -3.14
C PRO A 140 -1.85 -19.21 -2.27
N GLY A 141 -2.86 -19.82 -2.89
CA GLY A 141 -4.11 -20.20 -2.24
C GLY A 141 -5.01 -21.05 -3.13
N PRO A 142 -6.18 -21.49 -2.62
CA PRO A 142 -7.08 -22.38 -3.36
C PRO A 142 -7.56 -21.80 -4.70
N ARG A 143 -7.75 -20.48 -4.77
CA ARG A 143 -8.19 -19.78 -5.97
C ARG A 143 -7.04 -19.41 -6.92
N PHE A 144 -5.88 -19.10 -6.38
CA PHE A 144 -4.71 -18.64 -7.14
C PHE A 144 -3.49 -19.44 -6.71
N ALA A 145 -3.03 -20.38 -7.54
CA ALA A 145 -1.88 -21.22 -7.18
C ALA A 145 -0.57 -20.41 -7.15
N GLY A 146 -0.51 -19.26 -7.84
CA GLY A 146 0.57 -18.29 -7.70
C GLY A 146 0.23 -16.94 -8.33
N PHE A 147 1.21 -16.02 -8.26
CA PHE A 147 1.05 -14.65 -8.77
C PHE A 147 0.76 -14.56 -10.26
N ARG A 148 1.22 -15.53 -11.05
CA ARG A 148 0.92 -15.58 -12.50
C ARG A 148 -0.56 -15.84 -12.75
N ASP A 149 -1.16 -16.77 -12.01
CA ASP A 149 -2.59 -17.07 -12.13
C ASP A 149 -3.44 -15.89 -11.68
N LEU A 150 -3.01 -15.20 -10.62
CA LEU A 150 -3.65 -13.96 -10.17
C LEU A 150 -3.57 -12.87 -11.26
N ALA A 151 -2.37 -12.63 -11.81
CA ALA A 151 -2.16 -11.60 -12.82
C ALA A 151 -2.91 -11.89 -14.14
N ALA A 152 -3.13 -13.17 -14.48
CA ALA A 152 -3.92 -13.57 -15.64
C ALA A 152 -5.40 -13.15 -15.56
N THR A 153 -5.88 -12.74 -14.39
CA THR A 153 -7.25 -12.20 -14.22
C THR A 153 -7.36 -10.70 -14.50
N TRP A 154 -6.24 -10.00 -14.65
CA TRP A 154 -6.26 -8.55 -14.88
C TRP A 154 -6.78 -8.25 -16.28
N PRO A 155 -7.55 -7.15 -16.46
CA PRO A 155 -8.10 -6.83 -17.76
C PRO A 155 -6.99 -6.52 -18.74
N ASP A 156 -7.09 -7.11 -19.93
CA ASP A 156 -6.36 -6.61 -21.08
C ASP A 156 -6.94 -5.26 -21.48
N GLN A 157 -6.15 -4.20 -21.41
CA GLN A 157 -6.53 -2.92 -22.00
C GLN A 157 -6.54 -3.11 -23.53
N ASN A 158 -7.66 -3.52 -24.11
CA ASN A 158 -7.98 -3.20 -25.50
C ASN A 158 -8.56 -1.78 -25.50
N LEU A 159 -7.69 -0.79 -25.38
CA LEU A 159 -7.95 0.62 -25.62
C LEU A 159 -6.77 1.20 -26.39
#